data_AF-A0ABD3QN63-F1
#
_entry.id   AF-A0ABD3QN63-F1
#
_cell.length_a   1.000
_cell.length_b   1.000
_cell.length_c   1.000
_cell.angle_alpha   90.00
_cell.angle_beta   90.00
_cell.angle_gamma   90.00
#
_symmetry.space_group_name_H-M   'P 1'
#
loop_
_entity.id
_entity.type
_entity.pdbx_description
1 polymer ?
#
loop_
_entity_poly.entity_id
_entity_poly.type
_entity_poly.pdbx_seq_one_letter_code
_entity_poly.pdbx_strand_id
1 'polypeptide(L)'
;MKDYEILSRATAFLLHVDPPDPNDEERTSSQEAVAKKTSMFPHLKENRDLRSRLLRKQDYRYDPATGPRRMPHQLNWLEFCPVAFRPRVHVVASSHVISPWMWPKYYGQEWLRAVNHEHVRYSLEVWGGNDDNDAPPGGESGRRIVAHDGKLRGDYRPLAKFALNPYPIHHPTGMDLAVIHLKDEDEALRLMKKLGISPLYLPAMHELEASEDPVFEPGERVLFQGFEVYEANRADHEALIGDKDNMAPDSGEDRRLFHPYSSLGVLAMASPDRFLARTEGGPLPEGLCGGPAIQLLSDATSADKSARDVPLTVRGVVEGIVPTHHESRELAGLASFIPSYRVREFVDFAERIMLEQIIDKDLFRKVVDLKEKKDRRGTTYGTGRNGEVHELNVNDNYASIDDDEDEDKLPDDLTLQASIEGTSEESDTPRIDREYQEIIASLREHHTPEEVDAILATVEREREEVIKIMETDGGDMDDVIEAVRRKTYEEKNRIFEEIKKEMMNQQKIAEGDIMSSKDGKTS
;
A
#
# COMPACT_ATOMS: atom_id res chain seq x y z
N MET A 1 19.10 -34.90 -8.20
CA MET A 1 19.43 -33.49 -7.98
C MET A 1 20.85 -33.48 -7.45
N LYS A 2 21.60 -32.38 -7.51
CA LYS A 2 22.76 -32.28 -6.60
C LYS A 2 22.20 -32.44 -5.18
N ASP A 3 22.91 -33.12 -4.28
CA ASP A 3 22.40 -33.56 -2.96
C ASP A 3 21.82 -32.44 -2.06
N TYR A 4 21.89 -31.17 -2.50
CA TYR A 4 21.49 -29.96 -1.77
C TYR A 4 20.72 -28.93 -2.61
N GLU A 5 20.03 -29.35 -3.68
CA GLU A 5 19.19 -28.45 -4.49
C GLU A 5 17.72 -28.83 -4.35
N ILE A 6 16.90 -27.94 -3.76
CA ILE A 6 15.44 -28.00 -3.89
C ILE A 6 15.04 -27.11 -5.05
N LEU A 7 14.35 -27.71 -6.03
CA LEU A 7 13.49 -26.95 -6.91
C LEU A 7 12.14 -26.84 -6.20
N SER A 8 11.77 -25.63 -5.78
CA SER A 8 10.43 -25.35 -5.25
C SER A 8 9.72 -24.48 -6.27
N ARG A 9 8.51 -24.87 -6.70
CA ARG A 9 7.74 -24.12 -7.69
C ARG A 9 6.35 -23.86 -7.13
N ALA A 10 5.97 -22.59 -7.12
CA ALA A 10 4.63 -22.14 -6.77
C ALA A 10 3.91 -21.67 -8.03
N THR A 11 2.59 -21.67 -7.98
CA THR A 11 1.86 -20.72 -8.82
C THR A 11 2.19 -19.31 -8.34
N ALA A 12 2.46 -18.40 -9.28
CA ALA A 12 2.68 -17.00 -9.01
C ALA A 12 1.99 -16.16 -10.10
N PHE A 13 1.66 -14.91 -9.76
CA PHE A 13 1.02 -13.99 -10.70
C PHE A 13 1.55 -12.57 -10.50
N LEU A 14 1.38 -11.74 -11.54
CA LEU A 14 1.72 -10.32 -11.48
C LEU A 14 0.53 -9.56 -10.90
N LEU A 15 0.81 -8.75 -9.89
CA LEU A 15 -0.17 -7.93 -9.20
C LEU A 15 0.14 -6.46 -9.38
N HIS A 16 -0.81 -5.72 -9.91
CA HIS A 16 -0.74 -4.28 -10.12
C HIS A 16 -1.61 -3.57 -9.08
N VAL A 17 -1.05 -2.55 -8.44
CA VAL A 17 -1.68 -1.81 -7.34
C VAL A 17 -2.13 -0.41 -7.75
N ASP A 18 -1.57 0.09 -8.86
CA ASP A 18 -1.99 1.36 -9.42
C ASP A 18 -3.29 1.20 -10.21
N PRO A 19 -4.17 2.19 -10.20
CA PRO A 19 -5.28 2.22 -11.13
C PRO A 19 -4.71 2.12 -12.57
N PRO A 20 -5.37 1.38 -13.48
CA PRO A 20 -4.94 1.28 -14.87
C PRO A 20 -4.85 2.69 -15.48
N ASP A 21 -3.74 3.03 -16.13
CA ASP A 21 -3.65 4.29 -16.87
C ASP A 21 -4.57 4.20 -18.11
N PRO A 22 -5.61 5.04 -18.21
CA PRO A 22 -6.47 5.04 -19.40
C PRO A 22 -5.70 5.35 -20.70
N ASN A 23 -4.47 5.89 -20.62
CA ASN A 23 -3.65 6.25 -21.77
C ASN A 23 -2.55 5.24 -22.14
N ASP A 24 -2.23 4.25 -21.29
CA ASP A 24 -1.14 3.30 -21.58
C ASP A 24 -1.45 2.39 -22.78
N GLU A 25 -2.74 2.23 -23.10
CA GLU A 25 -3.20 1.40 -24.22
C GLU A 25 -3.14 2.10 -25.58
N GLU A 26 -3.38 3.42 -25.65
CA GLU A 26 -3.32 4.17 -26.92
C GLU A 26 -1.90 4.23 -27.51
N ARG A 27 -0.86 4.10 -26.67
CA ARG A 27 0.53 4.26 -27.11
C ARG A 27 1.13 3.01 -27.75
N THR A 28 0.62 1.81 -27.46
CA THR A 28 1.38 0.57 -27.73
C THR A 28 0.99 -0.22 -28.98
N SER A 29 -0.09 0.13 -29.71
CA SER A 29 -0.54 -0.74 -30.82
C SER A 29 -0.72 -0.08 -32.19
N SER A 30 -0.74 1.26 -32.33
CA SER A 30 -1.08 1.85 -33.64
C SER A 30 -0.57 3.27 -33.94
N GLN A 31 -0.05 4.02 -32.96
CA GLN A 31 0.41 5.39 -33.22
C GLN A 31 1.86 5.51 -33.73
N GLU A 32 2.76 4.55 -33.46
CA GLU A 32 4.14 4.62 -34.01
C GLU A 32 4.22 4.28 -35.51
N ALA A 33 3.27 3.48 -36.04
CA ALA A 33 3.25 3.12 -37.45
C ALA A 33 2.41 4.06 -38.33
N VAL A 34 1.41 4.75 -37.78
CA VAL A 34 0.47 5.60 -38.57
C VAL A 34 0.70 7.11 -38.39
N ALA A 35 1.47 7.55 -37.38
CA ALA A 35 1.78 8.97 -37.18
C ALA A 35 2.98 9.51 -38.00
N LYS A 36 3.41 8.80 -39.07
CA LYS A 36 4.22 9.37 -40.16
C LYS A 36 3.38 10.11 -41.21
N LYS A 37 2.26 10.72 -40.82
CA LYS A 37 1.75 11.88 -41.57
C LYS A 37 2.71 13.03 -41.28
N THR A 38 3.59 13.29 -42.25
CA THR A 38 4.49 14.43 -42.31
C THR A 38 3.69 15.71 -42.06
N SER A 39 3.66 16.18 -40.82
CA SER A 39 3.42 17.59 -40.55
C SER A 39 4.38 18.38 -41.43
N MET A 40 3.92 19.38 -42.18
CA MET A 40 4.79 20.25 -42.98
C MET A 40 5.89 20.92 -42.14
N PHE A 41 5.74 20.91 -40.81
CA PHE A 41 6.68 21.51 -39.87
C PHE A 41 6.99 20.50 -38.74
N PRO A 42 7.83 19.49 -39.01
CA PRO A 42 8.21 18.48 -38.02
C PRO A 42 8.88 19.12 -36.79
N HIS A 43 9.67 20.19 -37.01
CA HIS A 43 10.30 20.95 -35.94
C HIS A 43 9.28 21.65 -35.02
N LEU A 44 8.10 22.10 -35.52
CA LEU A 44 7.07 22.69 -34.66
C LEU A 44 6.34 21.64 -33.83
N LYS A 45 6.13 20.44 -34.38
CA LYS A 45 5.60 19.31 -33.61
C LYS A 45 6.61 18.88 -32.55
N GLU A 46 7.88 18.76 -32.91
CA GLU A 46 8.96 18.43 -31.97
C GLU A 46 9.12 19.51 -30.90
N ASN A 47 9.05 20.79 -31.24
CA ASN A 47 9.07 21.89 -30.26
C ASN A 47 7.80 21.92 -29.41
N ARG A 48 6.62 21.58 -29.96
CA ARG A 48 5.38 21.47 -29.18
C ARG A 48 5.46 20.28 -28.24
N ASP A 49 5.96 19.14 -28.69
CA ASP A 49 6.12 17.93 -27.87
C ASP A 49 7.24 18.10 -26.85
N LEU A 50 8.30 18.85 -27.16
CA LEU A 50 9.38 19.22 -26.25
C LEU A 50 8.89 20.26 -25.24
N ARG A 51 8.16 21.28 -25.67
CA ARG A 51 7.56 22.30 -24.78
C ARG A 51 6.46 21.70 -23.92
N SER A 52 5.65 20.78 -24.45
CA SER A 52 4.73 19.97 -23.66
C SER A 52 5.49 19.04 -22.72
N ARG A 53 6.61 18.43 -23.12
CA ARG A 53 7.48 17.65 -22.21
C ARG A 53 8.13 18.52 -21.13
N LEU A 54 8.52 19.75 -21.44
CA LEU A 54 9.17 20.69 -20.51
C LEU A 54 8.16 21.35 -19.57
N LEU A 55 6.98 21.73 -20.07
CA LEU A 55 5.84 22.18 -19.26
C LEU A 55 5.35 21.05 -18.34
N ARG A 56 5.30 19.81 -18.84
CA ARG A 56 5.06 18.60 -18.02
C ARG A 56 6.19 18.25 -17.06
N LYS A 57 7.40 18.84 -17.22
CA LYS A 57 8.54 18.68 -16.28
C LYS A 57 8.59 19.80 -15.23
N GLN A 58 7.97 20.95 -15.47
CA GLN A 58 8.00 22.10 -14.57
C GLN A 58 6.81 22.15 -13.61
N ASP A 59 5.65 21.65 -14.02
CA ASP A 59 4.62 21.24 -13.07
C ASP A 59 4.95 19.82 -12.62
N TYR A 60 4.92 19.56 -11.32
CA TYR A 60 4.92 18.23 -10.70
C TYR A 60 3.69 17.41 -11.18
N ARG A 61 3.62 17.08 -12.48
CA ARG A 61 2.60 16.23 -13.10
C ARG A 61 3.01 14.76 -13.00
N TYR A 62 3.23 14.32 -11.79
CA TYR A 62 2.74 13.00 -11.45
C TYR A 62 1.73 13.25 -10.35
N ASP A 63 0.47 13.45 -10.78
CA ASP A 63 -0.65 13.08 -9.93
C ASP A 63 -0.36 11.61 -9.59
N PRO A 64 -0.17 11.26 -8.30
CA PRO A 64 0.15 9.91 -7.89
C PRO A 64 -0.91 8.99 -8.52
N ALA A 65 -0.44 8.16 -9.47
CA ALA A 65 -1.19 7.45 -10.50
C ALA A 65 -2.17 8.31 -11.35
N THR A 66 -2.28 7.99 -12.64
CA THR A 66 -3.09 8.65 -13.68
C THR A 66 -4.61 8.56 -13.50
N GLY A 67 -5.12 8.79 -12.30
CA GLY A 67 -6.51 8.68 -11.88
C GLY A 67 -7.15 10.00 -11.45
N PRO A 68 -8.37 9.95 -10.88
CA PRO A 68 -8.99 11.12 -10.25
C PRO A 68 -8.13 11.63 -9.07
N ARG A 69 -8.28 12.90 -8.73
CA ARG A 69 -7.58 13.52 -7.60
C ARG A 69 -7.88 12.73 -6.32
N ARG A 70 -6.84 12.15 -5.71
CA ARG A 70 -6.92 11.38 -4.46
C ARG A 70 -6.27 12.14 -3.31
N MET A 71 -6.82 11.95 -2.12
CA MET A 71 -6.24 12.47 -0.88
C MET A 71 -5.04 11.61 -0.44
N PRO A 72 -4.08 12.15 0.33
CA PRO A 72 -2.88 11.41 0.72
C PRO A 72 -3.16 10.05 1.39
N HIS A 73 -4.22 9.94 2.19
CA HIS A 73 -4.63 8.69 2.85
C HIS A 73 -5.19 7.64 1.88
N GLN A 74 -5.59 8.03 0.66
CA GLN A 74 -6.09 7.15 -0.40
C GLN A 74 -4.99 6.64 -1.33
N LEU A 75 -3.79 7.24 -1.27
CA LEU A 75 -2.65 6.83 -2.08
C LEU A 75 -2.04 5.54 -1.52
N ASN A 76 -1.48 4.70 -2.38
CA ASN A 76 -0.62 3.58 -1.99
C ASN A 76 0.69 4.12 -1.39
N TRP A 77 1.46 3.28 -0.67
CA TRP A 77 2.68 3.78 0.00
C TRP A 77 3.78 4.12 -1.00
N LEU A 78 3.95 3.33 -2.06
CA LEU A 78 4.98 3.62 -3.06
C LEU A 78 4.61 4.76 -4.02
N GLU A 79 3.41 5.31 -3.94
CA GLU A 79 3.03 6.53 -4.67
C GLU A 79 3.76 7.79 -4.17
N PHE A 80 4.32 7.74 -2.95
CA PHE A 80 5.20 8.79 -2.42
C PHE A 80 6.66 8.64 -2.88
N CYS A 81 6.99 7.56 -3.57
CA CYS A 81 8.32 7.29 -4.11
C CYS A 81 8.44 7.84 -5.54
N PRO A 82 9.61 8.35 -5.98
CA PRO A 82 9.80 8.68 -7.38
C PRO A 82 9.59 7.43 -8.26
N VAL A 83 8.86 7.59 -9.37
CA VAL A 83 8.44 6.51 -10.28
C VAL A 83 9.60 5.60 -10.71
N ALA A 84 10.81 6.14 -10.88
CA ALA A 84 11.99 5.37 -11.28
C ALA A 84 12.45 4.30 -10.26
N PHE A 85 12.01 4.40 -9.00
CA PHE A 85 12.32 3.44 -7.94
C PHE A 85 11.09 2.63 -7.51
N ARG A 86 9.94 2.90 -8.12
CA ARG A 86 8.68 2.25 -7.80
C ARG A 86 8.50 1.01 -8.66
N PRO A 87 8.36 -0.20 -8.08
CA PRO A 87 7.91 -1.35 -8.83
C PRO A 87 6.50 -1.10 -9.34
N ARG A 88 6.28 -1.38 -10.63
CA ARG A 88 4.97 -1.33 -11.28
C ARG A 88 4.11 -2.53 -10.91
N VAL A 89 4.74 -3.67 -10.65
CA VAL A 89 4.05 -4.90 -10.25
C VAL A 89 4.74 -5.60 -9.09
N HIS A 90 3.94 -6.33 -8.32
CA HIS A 90 4.42 -7.31 -7.36
C HIS A 90 4.26 -8.71 -7.96
N VAL A 91 5.24 -9.58 -7.81
CA VAL A 91 5.06 -11.02 -8.05
C VAL A 91 4.57 -11.63 -6.75
N VAL A 92 3.33 -12.10 -6.75
CA VAL A 92 2.69 -12.70 -5.57
C VAL A 92 2.82 -14.21 -5.66
N ALA A 93 3.21 -14.84 -4.55
CA ALA A 93 3.33 -16.28 -4.42
C ALA A 93 3.09 -16.74 -2.98
N SER A 94 2.97 -18.05 -2.80
CA SER A 94 2.89 -18.67 -1.47
C SER A 94 4.25 -18.62 -0.76
N SER A 95 4.22 -18.22 0.51
CA SER A 95 5.39 -18.01 1.36
C SER A 95 6.13 -19.32 1.67
N HIS A 96 5.40 -20.41 1.93
CA HIS A 96 5.98 -21.72 2.22
C HIS A 96 6.73 -22.29 1.04
N VAL A 97 6.28 -22.00 -0.17
CA VAL A 97 6.94 -22.49 -1.38
C VAL A 97 8.22 -21.71 -1.68
N ILE A 98 8.21 -20.37 -1.53
CA ILE A 98 9.39 -19.54 -1.81
C ILE A 98 10.43 -19.54 -0.68
N SER A 99 10.02 -19.86 0.56
CA SER A 99 10.91 -19.88 1.72
C SER A 99 10.63 -21.08 2.62
N PRO A 100 10.83 -22.32 2.13
CA PRO A 100 10.43 -23.55 2.83
C PRO A 100 11.03 -23.68 4.24
N TRP A 101 12.21 -23.09 4.49
CA TRP A 101 12.84 -23.08 5.82
C TRP A 101 12.07 -22.29 6.88
N MET A 102 11.22 -21.33 6.47
CA MET A 102 10.33 -20.60 7.40
C MET A 102 9.09 -21.40 7.77
N TRP A 103 8.85 -22.53 7.10
CA TRP A 103 7.61 -23.30 7.18
C TRP A 103 7.88 -24.78 7.51
N PRO A 104 8.56 -25.09 8.64
CA PRO A 104 8.97 -26.45 8.98
C PRO A 104 7.81 -27.44 9.18
N LYS A 105 6.57 -26.96 9.28
CA LYS A 105 5.37 -27.81 9.34
C LYS A 105 5.03 -28.45 8.00
N TYR A 106 5.39 -27.79 6.89
CA TYR A 106 5.14 -28.27 5.53
C TYR A 106 6.26 -29.18 5.02
N TYR A 107 7.45 -29.04 5.60
CA TYR A 107 8.66 -29.71 5.15
C TYR A 107 9.34 -30.47 6.28
N GLY A 108 9.31 -31.80 6.21
CA GLY A 108 9.92 -32.68 7.22
C GLY A 108 11.44 -32.83 7.13
N GLN A 109 12.09 -32.19 6.17
CA GLN A 109 13.52 -32.36 5.93
C GLN A 109 14.36 -31.54 6.91
N GLU A 110 15.16 -32.19 7.76
CA GLU A 110 15.94 -31.51 8.81
C GLU A 110 16.97 -30.50 8.26
N TRP A 111 17.55 -30.79 7.10
CA TRP A 111 18.57 -29.94 6.50
C TRP A 111 18.04 -28.56 6.09
N LEU A 112 16.72 -28.41 5.88
CA LEU A 112 16.10 -27.10 5.62
C LEU A 112 16.33 -26.11 6.76
N ARG A 113 16.58 -26.59 7.99
CA ARG A 113 16.93 -25.73 9.12
C ARG A 113 18.27 -24.99 8.95
N ALA A 114 19.13 -25.47 8.05
CA ALA A 114 20.39 -24.83 7.71
C ALA A 114 20.27 -23.90 6.48
N VAL A 115 19.14 -23.92 5.78
CA VAL A 115 18.88 -23.08 4.62
C VAL A 115 18.39 -21.71 5.07
N ASN A 116 18.81 -20.67 4.35
CA ASN A 116 18.36 -19.31 4.52
C ASN A 116 18.24 -18.64 3.13
N HIS A 117 17.84 -17.37 3.10
CA HIS A 117 17.64 -16.62 1.85
C HIS A 117 18.90 -16.52 0.97
N GLU A 118 20.11 -16.56 1.52
CA GLU A 118 21.37 -16.49 0.76
C GLU A 118 21.63 -17.76 -0.08
N HIS A 119 21.00 -18.87 0.30
CA HIS A 119 21.13 -20.16 -0.40
C HIS A 119 20.13 -20.31 -1.55
N VAL A 120 19.23 -19.35 -1.76
CA VAL A 120 18.09 -19.49 -2.68
C VAL A 120 18.17 -18.49 -3.82
N ARG A 121 17.73 -18.94 -5.01
CA ARG A 121 17.58 -18.11 -6.20
C ARG A 121 16.15 -18.18 -6.68
N TYR A 122 15.63 -17.03 -7.05
CA TYR A 122 14.24 -16.88 -7.46
C TYR A 122 14.15 -16.56 -8.94
N SER A 123 13.18 -17.19 -9.60
CA SER A 123 12.89 -16.95 -11.00
C SER A 123 11.41 -17.21 -11.28
N LEU A 124 10.82 -16.40 -12.15
CA LEU A 124 9.46 -16.56 -12.64
C LEU A 124 9.49 -17.18 -14.04
N GLU A 125 8.82 -18.31 -14.23
CA GLU A 125 8.68 -18.97 -15.53
C GLU A 125 7.29 -18.72 -16.10
N VAL A 126 7.23 -18.28 -17.36
CA VAL A 126 5.97 -18.13 -18.11
C VAL A 126 5.78 -19.37 -18.97
N TRP A 127 4.62 -20.00 -18.87
CA TRP A 127 4.27 -21.21 -19.59
C TRP A 127 3.20 -20.92 -20.63
N GLY A 128 3.25 -21.61 -21.77
CA GLY A 128 2.24 -21.48 -22.82
C GLY A 128 2.19 -22.71 -23.72
N GLY A 129 1.17 -22.76 -24.56
CA GLY A 129 0.95 -23.85 -25.50
C GLY A 129 2.02 -23.91 -26.58
N ASN A 130 2.32 -25.10 -27.08
CA ASN A 130 3.16 -25.28 -28.25
C ASN A 130 2.37 -24.95 -29.53
N ASP A 131 2.20 -23.65 -29.80
CA ASP A 131 1.35 -23.15 -30.88
C ASP A 131 1.84 -23.51 -32.30
N ASP A 132 3.07 -24.03 -32.45
CA ASP A 132 3.68 -24.32 -33.76
C ASP A 132 3.07 -25.55 -34.48
N ASN A 133 2.33 -26.43 -33.78
CA ASN A 133 1.77 -27.66 -34.37
C ASN A 133 0.24 -27.75 -34.35
N ASP A 134 -0.44 -26.88 -33.60
CA ASP A 134 -1.88 -27.02 -33.29
C ASP A 134 -2.77 -26.01 -34.03
N ALA A 135 -2.19 -25.07 -34.79
CA ALA A 135 -2.97 -24.25 -35.70
C ALA A 135 -3.35 -25.09 -36.94
N PRO A 136 -4.62 -25.46 -37.15
CA PRO A 136 -5.02 -26.18 -38.35
C PRO A 136 -4.62 -25.34 -39.57
N PRO A 137 -3.88 -25.91 -40.55
CA PRO A 137 -3.45 -25.17 -41.73
C PRO A 137 -4.68 -24.71 -42.51
N GLY A 138 -5.04 -23.44 -42.37
CA GLY A 138 -6.14 -22.80 -43.11
C GLY A 138 -7.47 -22.61 -42.36
N GLY A 139 -7.55 -22.88 -41.05
CA GLY A 139 -8.75 -22.57 -40.26
C GLY A 139 -8.74 -21.12 -39.77
N GLU A 140 -9.84 -20.39 -39.96
CA GLU A 140 -10.10 -19.13 -39.24
C GLU A 140 -9.70 -19.29 -37.77
N SER A 141 -9.09 -18.27 -37.18
CA SER A 141 -8.64 -18.22 -35.78
C SER A 141 -9.81 -18.26 -34.79
N GLY A 142 -10.57 -19.36 -34.85
CA GLY A 142 -11.64 -19.70 -33.95
C GLY A 142 -11.05 -19.72 -32.56
N ARG A 143 -11.44 -18.72 -31.77
CA ARG A 143 -11.06 -18.54 -30.37
C ARG A 143 -11.26 -19.88 -29.65
N ARG A 144 -10.16 -20.58 -29.35
CA ARG A 144 -10.20 -21.88 -28.65
C ARG A 144 -10.89 -21.61 -27.31
N ILE A 145 -12.09 -22.16 -27.12
CA ILE A 145 -12.82 -22.03 -25.86
C ILE A 145 -12.01 -22.82 -24.83
N VAL A 146 -11.36 -22.12 -23.91
CA VAL A 146 -10.63 -22.74 -22.80
C VAL A 146 -11.68 -23.24 -21.82
N ALA A 147 -11.74 -24.56 -21.63
CA ALA A 147 -12.55 -25.13 -20.56
C ALA A 147 -11.89 -24.82 -19.21
N HIS A 148 -12.68 -24.32 -18.27
CA HIS A 148 -12.25 -23.98 -16.92
C HIS A 148 -12.76 -25.03 -15.91
N ASP A 149 -12.67 -26.31 -16.30
CA ASP A 149 -13.12 -27.49 -15.57
C ASP A 149 -11.95 -28.24 -14.90
N GLY A 150 -10.77 -27.60 -14.79
CA GLY A 150 -9.59 -28.13 -14.14
C GLY A 150 -8.36 -28.14 -15.06
N LYS A 151 -7.86 -29.34 -15.38
CA LYS A 151 -6.62 -29.51 -16.15
C LYS A 151 -6.80 -29.01 -17.59
N LEU A 152 -6.00 -28.04 -18.01
CA LEU A 152 -6.08 -27.50 -19.37
C LEU A 152 -5.63 -28.53 -20.41
N ARG A 153 -6.24 -28.58 -21.60
CA ARG A 153 -5.82 -29.53 -22.66
C ARG A 153 -4.76 -28.92 -23.55
N GLY A 154 -3.68 -29.66 -23.81
CA GLY A 154 -2.62 -29.27 -24.74
C GLY A 154 -1.23 -29.53 -24.17
N ASP A 155 -0.23 -29.37 -25.03
CA ASP A 155 1.18 -29.46 -24.67
C ASP A 155 1.68 -28.07 -24.25
N TYR A 156 2.03 -27.94 -22.98
CA TYR A 156 2.52 -26.69 -22.40
C TYR A 156 4.00 -26.81 -22.07
N ARG A 157 4.76 -25.75 -22.39
CA ARG A 157 6.19 -25.66 -22.08
C ARG A 157 6.56 -24.28 -21.55
N PRO A 158 7.66 -24.15 -20.80
CA PRO A 158 8.21 -22.84 -20.46
C PRO A 158 8.55 -22.05 -21.74
N LEU A 159 8.02 -20.84 -21.86
CA LEU A 159 8.28 -19.90 -22.96
C LEU A 159 9.38 -18.90 -22.59
N ALA A 160 9.42 -18.46 -21.33
CA ALA A 160 10.38 -17.49 -20.85
C ALA A 160 10.65 -17.68 -19.35
N LYS A 161 11.82 -17.21 -18.90
CA LYS A 161 12.25 -17.24 -17.51
C LYS A 161 12.85 -15.89 -17.13
N PHE A 162 12.36 -15.31 -16.04
CA PHE A 162 12.72 -13.98 -15.56
C PHE A 162 13.36 -14.09 -14.18
N ALA A 163 14.44 -13.34 -13.95
CA ALA A 163 15.08 -13.30 -12.64
C ALA A 163 14.27 -12.43 -11.67
N LEU A 164 14.19 -12.88 -10.42
CA LEU A 164 13.55 -12.14 -9.33
C LEU A 164 14.62 -11.65 -8.34
N ASN A 165 14.29 -10.59 -7.60
CA ASN A 165 15.14 -10.09 -6.53
C ASN A 165 15.27 -11.11 -5.39
N PRO A 166 16.42 -11.21 -4.69
CA PRO A 166 16.65 -12.24 -3.69
C PRO A 166 16.00 -11.97 -2.32
N TYR A 167 15.14 -10.95 -2.22
CA TYR A 167 14.58 -10.47 -0.96
C TYR A 167 13.06 -10.51 -1.01
N PRO A 168 12.43 -11.69 -0.90
CA PRO A 168 11.00 -11.77 -0.74
C PRO A 168 10.57 -11.09 0.57
N ILE A 169 9.44 -10.39 0.53
CA ILE A 169 8.79 -9.84 1.72
C ILE A 169 7.67 -10.81 2.08
N HIS A 170 7.64 -11.26 3.33
CA HIS A 170 6.68 -12.23 3.84
C HIS A 170 5.60 -11.53 4.69
N HIS A 171 4.41 -12.10 4.72
CA HIS A 171 3.33 -11.60 5.59
C HIS A 171 3.76 -11.59 7.07
N PRO A 172 3.60 -10.47 7.81
CA PRO A 172 4.16 -10.33 9.15
C PRO A 172 3.51 -11.23 10.20
N THR A 173 2.22 -11.57 10.03
CA THR A 173 1.48 -12.44 10.96
C THR A 173 1.55 -13.92 10.60
N GLY A 174 2.38 -14.31 9.62
CA GLY A 174 2.54 -15.71 9.21
C GLY A 174 1.39 -16.26 8.38
N MET A 175 0.64 -15.42 7.65
CA MET A 175 -0.18 -15.92 6.54
C MET A 175 0.72 -16.42 5.42
N ASP A 176 0.27 -17.42 4.68
CA ASP A 176 1.06 -18.04 3.62
C ASP A 176 1.09 -17.20 2.33
N LEU A 177 1.65 -16.00 2.43
CA LEU A 177 1.67 -15.01 1.37
C LEU A 177 3.00 -14.27 1.37
N ALA A 178 3.54 -14.05 0.19
CA ALA A 178 4.73 -13.25 0.00
C ALA A 178 4.70 -12.48 -1.31
N VAL A 179 5.41 -11.36 -1.33
CA VAL A 179 5.69 -10.59 -2.54
C VAL A 179 7.17 -10.58 -2.84
N ILE A 180 7.50 -10.66 -4.12
CA ILE A 180 8.85 -10.59 -4.65
C ILE A 180 8.82 -9.75 -5.93
N HIS A 181 9.93 -9.10 -6.28
CA HIS A 181 9.96 -8.16 -7.42
C HIS A 181 10.84 -8.67 -8.55
N LEU A 182 10.51 -8.26 -9.77
CA LEU A 182 11.32 -8.52 -10.95
C LEU A 182 12.65 -7.76 -10.85
N LYS A 183 13.75 -8.41 -11.24
CA LYS A 183 15.08 -7.77 -11.22
C LYS A 183 15.21 -6.69 -12.30
N ASP A 184 14.72 -6.98 -13.50
CA ASP A 184 14.72 -6.08 -14.67
C ASP A 184 13.27 -5.84 -15.13
N GLU A 185 12.49 -5.14 -14.29
CA GLU A 185 11.03 -5.05 -14.40
C GLU A 185 10.54 -4.55 -15.77
N ASP A 186 11.08 -3.44 -16.29
CA ASP A 186 10.63 -2.86 -17.56
C ASP A 186 10.81 -3.81 -18.75
N GLU A 187 11.95 -4.48 -18.82
CA GLU A 187 12.21 -5.45 -19.89
C GLU A 187 11.35 -6.70 -19.73
N ALA A 188 11.21 -7.19 -18.50
CA ALA A 188 10.39 -8.35 -18.18
C ALA A 188 8.92 -8.10 -18.52
N LEU A 189 8.33 -6.98 -18.08
CA LEU A 189 6.94 -6.61 -18.37
C LEU A 189 6.69 -6.44 -19.87
N ARG A 190 7.64 -5.84 -20.60
CA ARG A 190 7.54 -5.72 -22.07
C ARG A 190 7.51 -7.09 -22.75
N LEU A 191 8.31 -8.05 -22.29
CA LEU A 191 8.33 -9.41 -22.83
C LEU A 191 7.08 -10.20 -22.41
N MET A 192 6.65 -10.10 -21.15
CA MET A 192 5.42 -10.71 -20.63
C MET A 192 4.19 -10.24 -21.39
N LYS A 193 4.08 -8.94 -21.68
CA LYS A 193 3.01 -8.38 -22.52
C LYS A 193 2.99 -9.00 -23.92
N LYS A 194 4.15 -9.24 -24.53
CA LYS A 194 4.24 -9.94 -25.84
C LYS A 194 3.83 -11.41 -25.76
N LEU A 195 3.99 -12.04 -24.59
CA LEU A 195 3.55 -13.40 -24.30
C LEU A 195 2.07 -13.46 -23.88
N GLY A 196 1.35 -12.33 -23.90
CA GLY A 196 -0.07 -12.26 -23.53
C GLY A 196 -0.32 -12.30 -22.02
N ILE A 197 0.69 -12.05 -21.20
CA ILE A 197 0.56 -11.96 -19.75
C ILE A 197 0.20 -10.53 -19.36
N SER A 198 -0.91 -10.38 -18.65
CA SER A 198 -1.36 -9.12 -18.08
C SER A 198 -1.37 -9.19 -16.55
N PRO A 199 -0.93 -8.14 -15.85
CA PRO A 199 -1.09 -8.06 -14.40
C PRO A 199 -2.56 -8.05 -13.98
N LEU A 200 -2.83 -8.65 -12.82
CA LEU A 200 -4.12 -8.56 -12.14
C LEU A 200 -4.17 -7.31 -11.29
N TYR A 201 -5.32 -6.64 -11.27
CA TYR A 201 -5.53 -5.44 -10.47
C TYR A 201 -5.94 -5.80 -9.04
N LEU A 202 -5.24 -5.22 -8.05
CA LEU A 202 -5.66 -5.25 -6.65
C LEU A 202 -6.26 -3.88 -6.29
N PRO A 203 -7.57 -3.82 -5.99
CA PRO A 203 -8.20 -2.57 -5.60
C PRO A 203 -7.55 -1.97 -4.35
N ALA A 204 -7.47 -0.64 -4.32
CA ALA A 204 -6.97 0.07 -3.15
C ALA A 204 -7.95 -0.08 -1.96
N MET A 205 -7.46 0.07 -0.72
CA MET A 205 -8.35 -0.03 0.46
C MET A 205 -9.54 0.93 0.38
N HIS A 206 -9.32 2.16 -0.06
CA HIS A 206 -10.40 3.14 -0.20
C HIS A 206 -11.43 2.75 -1.28
N GLU A 207 -11.01 2.04 -2.34
CA GLU A 207 -11.93 1.53 -3.36
C GLU A 207 -12.76 0.38 -2.80
N LEU A 208 -12.14 -0.51 -2.01
CA LEU A 208 -12.86 -1.59 -1.32
C LEU A 208 -13.85 -1.05 -0.29
N GLU A 209 -13.51 0.03 0.42
CA GLU A 209 -14.37 0.69 1.41
C GLU A 209 -15.52 1.48 0.77
N ALA A 210 -15.27 2.11 -0.39
CA ALA A 210 -16.27 2.92 -1.11
C ALA A 210 -17.13 2.10 -2.09
N SER A 211 -16.71 0.86 -2.39
CA SER A 211 -17.41 -0.04 -3.31
C SER A 211 -18.79 -0.42 -2.77
N GLU A 212 -19.81 -0.29 -3.62
CA GLU A 212 -21.13 -0.88 -3.36
C GLU A 212 -21.13 -2.41 -3.53
N ASP A 213 -20.18 -2.95 -4.30
CA ASP A 213 -20.02 -4.39 -4.46
C ASP A 213 -19.54 -4.99 -3.13
N PRO A 214 -20.27 -5.98 -2.57
CA PRO A 214 -19.85 -6.61 -1.34
C PRO A 214 -18.49 -7.30 -1.55
N VAL A 215 -17.67 -7.26 -0.50
CA VAL A 215 -16.38 -7.97 -0.48
C VAL A 215 -16.58 -9.47 -0.68
N PHE A 216 -17.73 -10.00 -0.24
CA PHE A 216 -18.13 -11.39 -0.39
C PHE A 216 -19.63 -11.49 -0.65
N GLU A 217 -20.00 -12.18 -1.72
CA GLU A 217 -21.38 -12.59 -1.99
C GLU A 217 -21.45 -14.12 -2.15
N PRO A 218 -22.20 -14.85 -1.31
CA PRO A 218 -22.40 -16.28 -1.49
C PRO A 218 -22.96 -16.58 -2.88
N GLY A 219 -22.36 -17.53 -3.59
CA GLY A 219 -22.76 -17.87 -4.95
C GLY A 219 -22.00 -17.10 -6.04
N GLU A 220 -21.21 -16.07 -5.69
CA GLU A 220 -20.36 -15.37 -6.66
C GLU A 220 -19.36 -16.35 -7.29
N ARG A 221 -19.14 -16.19 -8.60
CA ARG A 221 -18.19 -17.02 -9.35
C ARG A 221 -16.81 -16.38 -9.37
N VAL A 222 -15.80 -17.18 -9.07
CA VAL A 222 -14.39 -16.81 -9.14
C VAL A 222 -13.64 -17.79 -10.03
N LEU A 223 -12.59 -17.33 -10.67
CA LEU A 223 -11.72 -18.15 -11.51
C LEU A 223 -10.40 -18.40 -10.79
N PHE A 224 -10.07 -19.67 -10.60
CA PHE A 224 -8.77 -20.10 -10.10
C PHE A 224 -7.86 -20.46 -11.26
N GLN A 225 -6.62 -19.97 -11.22
CA GLN A 225 -5.59 -20.30 -12.22
C GLN A 225 -4.27 -20.66 -11.53
N GLY A 226 -3.54 -21.59 -12.11
CA GLY A 226 -2.22 -21.96 -11.62
C GLY A 226 -1.68 -23.21 -12.28
N PHE A 227 -0.98 -24.03 -11.49
CA PHE A 227 -0.40 -25.28 -11.95
C PHE A 227 -0.83 -26.46 -11.08
N GLU A 228 -1.12 -27.57 -11.73
CA GLU A 228 -1.13 -28.89 -11.11
C GLU A 228 0.30 -29.47 -11.17
N VAL A 229 0.77 -30.01 -10.06
CA VAL A 229 2.07 -30.67 -9.96
C VAL A 229 1.85 -32.15 -9.75
N TYR A 230 2.46 -32.97 -10.61
CA TYR A 230 2.40 -34.42 -10.49
C TYR A 230 3.79 -35.02 -10.64
N GLU A 231 4.03 -36.09 -9.89
CA GLU A 231 5.18 -36.94 -10.13
C GLU A 231 4.91 -37.73 -11.42
N ALA A 232 5.84 -37.67 -12.36
CA ALA A 232 5.75 -38.49 -13.56
C ALA A 232 5.72 -39.98 -13.18
N ASN A 233 4.55 -40.62 -13.28
CA ASN A 233 4.49 -42.08 -13.32
C ASN A 233 5.38 -42.55 -14.48
N ARG A 234 6.37 -43.41 -14.20
CA ARG A 234 7.29 -43.94 -15.24
C ARG A 234 6.53 -44.50 -16.44
N ALA A 235 5.38 -45.12 -16.21
CA ALA A 235 4.54 -45.70 -17.26
C ALA A 235 3.91 -44.65 -18.20
N ASP A 236 3.51 -43.48 -17.68
CA ASP A 236 2.88 -42.42 -18.48
C ASP A 236 3.92 -41.58 -19.24
N HIS A 237 5.11 -41.42 -18.65
CA HIS A 237 6.22 -40.70 -19.26
C HIS A 237 6.79 -41.42 -20.50
N GLU A 238 6.75 -42.76 -20.51
CA GLU A 238 7.11 -43.58 -21.67
C GLU A 238 6.11 -43.47 -22.84
N ALA A 239 4.89 -43.03 -22.59
CA ALA A 239 3.88 -42.80 -23.63
C ALA A 239 3.93 -41.39 -24.24
N LEU A 240 4.34 -40.39 -23.45
CA LEU A 240 4.45 -38.99 -23.88
C LEU A 240 5.77 -38.68 -24.60
N ILE A 241 6.87 -39.31 -24.19
CA ILE A 241 8.19 -39.10 -24.78
C ILE A 241 8.54 -40.33 -25.60
N GLY A 242 8.21 -40.30 -26.89
CA GLY A 242 8.45 -41.39 -27.84
C GLY A 242 9.92 -41.75 -28.09
N ASP A 243 10.87 -41.22 -27.31
CA ASP A 243 12.30 -41.47 -27.40
C ASP A 243 12.77 -42.34 -26.24
N LYS A 244 12.74 -43.66 -26.45
CA LYS A 244 13.14 -44.66 -25.45
C LYS A 244 14.66 -44.76 -25.23
N ASP A 245 15.47 -44.14 -26.08
CA ASP A 245 16.90 -44.45 -26.16
C ASP A 245 17.85 -43.44 -25.48
N ASN A 246 17.35 -42.33 -24.92
CA ASN A 246 18.22 -41.26 -24.37
C ASN A 246 18.05 -40.92 -22.88
N MET A 247 17.17 -41.59 -22.12
CA MET A 247 17.07 -41.31 -20.68
C MET A 247 18.08 -42.14 -19.88
N ALA A 248 19.27 -41.56 -19.66
CA ALA A 248 20.16 -42.01 -18.60
C ALA A 248 19.40 -41.98 -17.25
N PRO A 249 19.33 -43.09 -16.50
CA PRO A 249 18.44 -43.22 -15.33
C PRO A 249 18.84 -42.39 -14.09
N ASP A 250 19.79 -41.47 -14.22
CA ASP A 250 20.48 -40.85 -13.07
C ASP A 250 20.81 -39.35 -13.25
N SER A 251 20.14 -38.63 -14.17
CA SER A 251 20.45 -37.20 -14.39
C SER A 251 20.12 -36.31 -13.18
N GLY A 252 19.42 -36.84 -12.16
CA GLY A 252 19.06 -36.07 -10.99
C GLY A 252 18.14 -34.87 -11.29
N GLU A 253 17.56 -34.80 -12.47
CA GLU A 253 16.64 -33.71 -12.83
C GLU A 253 15.29 -33.91 -12.15
N ASP A 254 14.65 -32.79 -11.80
CA ASP A 254 13.30 -32.79 -11.23
C ASP A 254 12.31 -33.38 -12.24
N ARG A 255 11.75 -34.54 -11.90
CA ARG A 255 10.81 -35.28 -12.76
C ARG A 255 9.35 -34.84 -12.56
N ARG A 256 9.10 -33.86 -11.69
CA ARG A 256 7.76 -33.32 -11.51
C ARG A 256 7.35 -32.58 -12.78
N LEU A 257 6.15 -32.89 -13.24
CA LEU A 257 5.54 -32.24 -14.37
C LEU A 257 4.59 -31.17 -13.85
N PHE A 258 4.66 -30.00 -14.48
CA PHE A 258 3.87 -28.83 -14.15
C PHE A 258 2.90 -28.63 -15.29
N HIS A 259 1.62 -28.63 -14.97
CA HIS A 259 0.58 -28.54 -15.99
C HIS A 259 -0.39 -27.41 -15.66
N PRO A 260 -0.64 -26.49 -16.58
CA PRO A 260 -1.58 -25.40 -16.35
C PRO A 260 -2.96 -25.90 -15.94
N TYR A 261 -3.48 -25.32 -14.87
CA TYR A 261 -4.75 -25.66 -14.27
C TYR A 261 -5.63 -24.42 -14.22
N SER A 262 -6.90 -24.58 -14.55
CA SER A 262 -7.90 -23.52 -14.44
C SER A 262 -9.25 -24.12 -14.04
N SER A 263 -9.79 -23.67 -12.90
CA SER A 263 -11.10 -24.10 -12.43
C SER A 263 -11.96 -22.90 -12.08
N LEU A 264 -13.21 -22.93 -12.51
CA LEU A 264 -14.25 -22.09 -11.94
C LEU A 264 -14.55 -22.54 -10.52
N GLY A 265 -14.91 -21.59 -9.67
CA GLY A 265 -15.43 -21.88 -8.35
C GLY A 265 -16.53 -20.92 -7.96
N VAL A 266 -17.29 -21.33 -6.95
CA VAL A 266 -18.45 -20.61 -6.41
C VAL A 266 -18.19 -20.34 -4.94
N LEU A 267 -18.24 -19.08 -4.54
CA LEU A 267 -18.06 -18.66 -3.16
C LEU A 267 -19.12 -19.31 -2.28
N ALA A 268 -18.68 -20.01 -1.23
CA ALA A 268 -19.54 -20.80 -0.36
C ALA A 268 -19.60 -20.20 1.05
N MET A 269 -18.45 -19.83 1.61
CA MET A 269 -18.36 -19.32 2.98
C MET A 269 -17.29 -18.25 3.10
N ALA A 270 -17.45 -17.37 4.09
CA ALA A 270 -16.48 -16.35 4.43
C ALA A 270 -16.18 -16.38 5.93
N SER A 271 -14.93 -16.04 6.24
CA SER A 271 -14.44 -15.69 7.56
C SER A 271 -13.63 -14.40 7.44
N PRO A 272 -13.28 -13.72 8.56
CA PRO A 272 -12.52 -12.48 8.51
C PRO A 272 -11.15 -12.58 7.85
N ASP A 273 -10.58 -13.78 7.72
CA ASP A 273 -9.25 -13.96 7.14
C ASP A 273 -9.23 -14.87 5.92
N ARG A 274 -10.31 -15.61 5.65
CA ARG A 274 -10.38 -16.63 4.60
C ARG A 274 -11.75 -16.69 3.96
N PHE A 275 -11.76 -16.81 2.64
CA PHE A 275 -12.93 -17.22 1.89
C PHE A 275 -12.77 -18.66 1.44
N LEU A 276 -13.92 -19.34 1.33
CA LEU A 276 -14.02 -20.72 0.87
C LEU A 276 -14.87 -20.77 -0.40
N ALA A 277 -14.38 -21.49 -1.41
CA ALA A 277 -15.09 -21.69 -2.67
C ALA A 277 -15.18 -23.17 -3.03
N ARG A 278 -16.32 -23.57 -3.61
CA ARG A 278 -16.51 -24.89 -4.21
C ARG A 278 -16.09 -24.81 -5.67
N THR A 279 -15.21 -25.69 -6.10
CA THR A 279 -14.61 -25.68 -7.45
C THR A 279 -15.25 -26.72 -8.36
N GLU A 280 -15.45 -26.38 -9.63
CA GLU A 280 -16.06 -27.26 -10.64
C GLU A 280 -15.15 -28.45 -10.96
N GLY A 281 -13.84 -28.24 -11.01
CA GLY A 281 -12.82 -29.28 -11.26
C GLY A 281 -12.51 -30.19 -10.07
N GLY A 282 -13.31 -30.17 -9.01
CA GLY A 282 -13.02 -30.84 -7.74
C GLY A 282 -11.99 -30.07 -6.89
N PRO A 283 -11.48 -30.66 -5.78
CA PRO A 283 -10.51 -30.01 -4.90
C PRO A 283 -9.31 -29.47 -5.68
N LEU A 284 -8.86 -28.25 -5.37
CA LEU A 284 -7.71 -27.67 -6.05
C LEU A 284 -6.44 -28.51 -5.82
N PRO A 285 -5.57 -28.65 -6.84
CA PRO A 285 -4.31 -29.35 -6.67
C PRO A 285 -3.35 -28.56 -5.79
N GLU A 286 -2.42 -29.24 -5.12
CA GLU A 286 -1.44 -28.62 -4.20
C GLU A 286 -0.58 -27.54 -4.87
N GLY A 287 -0.32 -27.68 -6.17
CA GLY A 287 0.44 -26.71 -6.97
C GLY A 287 -0.20 -25.33 -7.12
N LEU A 288 -1.47 -25.17 -6.74
CA LEU A 288 -2.19 -23.90 -6.85
C LEU A 288 -1.95 -22.95 -5.68
N CYS A 289 -1.24 -23.35 -4.62
CA CYS A 289 -0.92 -22.44 -3.51
C CYS A 289 -0.15 -21.21 -4.04
N GLY A 290 -0.58 -20.01 -3.62
CA GLY A 290 -0.09 -18.73 -4.13
C GLY A 290 -0.75 -18.25 -5.42
N GLY A 291 -1.61 -19.07 -6.05
CA GLY A 291 -2.35 -18.70 -7.25
C GLY A 291 -3.48 -17.70 -6.98
N PRO A 292 -3.92 -16.94 -8.00
CA PRO A 292 -4.98 -15.95 -7.83
C PRO A 292 -6.38 -16.60 -7.82
N ALA A 293 -7.27 -16.05 -7.00
CA ALA A 293 -8.71 -16.12 -7.19
C ALA A 293 -9.14 -14.85 -7.94
N ILE A 294 -9.59 -14.98 -9.18
CA ILE A 294 -9.85 -13.86 -10.09
C ILE A 294 -11.36 -13.59 -10.14
N GLN A 295 -11.75 -12.33 -10.03
CA GLN A 295 -13.13 -11.92 -10.24
C GLN A 295 -13.54 -12.17 -11.69
N LEU A 296 -14.66 -12.86 -11.89
CA LEU A 296 -15.29 -12.90 -13.20
C LEU A 296 -16.24 -11.72 -13.29
N LEU A 297 -16.24 -11.04 -14.44
CA LEU A 297 -17.28 -10.07 -14.76
C LEU A 297 -18.60 -10.86 -14.85
N SER A 298 -19.39 -10.82 -13.77
CA SER A 298 -20.73 -11.41 -13.66
C SER A 298 -21.50 -11.04 -14.92
N ASP A 299 -22.00 -12.03 -15.67
CA ASP A 299 -22.64 -11.94 -16.98
C ASP A 299 -23.26 -10.56 -17.23
N ALA A 300 -22.42 -9.59 -17.61
CA ALA A 300 -22.88 -8.25 -17.90
C ALA A 300 -23.66 -8.44 -19.19
N THR A 301 -24.97 -8.43 -19.05
CA THR A 301 -25.95 -8.51 -20.11
C THR A 301 -25.81 -7.29 -20.99
N SER A 302 -24.76 -7.23 -21.81
CA SER A 302 -24.56 -6.14 -22.74
C SER A 302 -23.47 -6.50 -23.73
N ALA A 303 -23.86 -6.49 -25.00
CA ALA A 303 -23.02 -6.63 -26.18
C ALA A 303 -22.00 -5.49 -26.35
N ASP A 304 -21.53 -4.89 -25.26
CA ASP A 304 -20.69 -3.71 -25.28
C ASP A 304 -19.24 -4.14 -25.39
N LYS A 305 -18.64 -3.81 -26.54
CA LYS A 305 -17.27 -4.21 -26.89
C LYS A 305 -16.21 -3.57 -25.97
N SER A 306 -16.61 -2.61 -25.14
CA SER A 306 -15.82 -1.94 -24.11
C SER A 306 -15.43 -2.87 -22.95
N ALA A 307 -16.13 -3.98 -22.74
CA ALA A 307 -15.83 -4.92 -21.65
C ALA A 307 -14.48 -5.65 -21.80
N ARG A 308 -13.82 -5.55 -22.96
CA ARG A 308 -12.48 -6.16 -23.17
C ARG A 308 -11.35 -5.42 -22.47
N ASP A 309 -11.58 -4.16 -22.10
CA ASP A 309 -10.52 -3.27 -21.62
C ASP A 309 -10.58 -3.07 -20.10
N VAL A 310 -11.51 -3.74 -19.40
CA VAL A 310 -11.57 -3.72 -17.93
C VAL A 310 -10.49 -4.66 -17.41
N PRO A 311 -9.55 -4.18 -16.56
CA PRO A 311 -8.52 -5.04 -15.99
C PRO A 311 -9.15 -6.14 -15.14
N LEU A 312 -8.54 -7.32 -15.16
CA LEU A 312 -8.97 -8.43 -14.32
C LEU A 312 -8.62 -8.15 -12.86
N THR A 313 -9.64 -8.15 -12.00
CA THR A 313 -9.49 -7.87 -10.57
C THR A 313 -9.22 -9.15 -9.79
N VAL A 314 -8.29 -9.10 -8.84
CA VAL A 314 -8.04 -10.22 -7.91
C VAL A 314 -9.03 -10.15 -6.72
N ARG A 315 -9.73 -11.27 -6.46
CA ARG A 315 -10.55 -11.48 -5.25
C ARG A 315 -9.75 -12.04 -4.08
N GLY A 316 -8.60 -12.65 -4.35
CA GLY A 316 -7.71 -13.14 -3.31
C GLY A 316 -6.60 -14.06 -3.80
N VAL A 317 -5.90 -14.71 -2.86
CA VAL A 317 -4.77 -15.61 -3.13
C VAL A 317 -5.00 -16.95 -2.47
N VAL A 318 -4.92 -18.03 -3.25
CA VAL A 318 -5.10 -19.41 -2.78
C VAL A 318 -4.05 -19.74 -1.73
N GLU A 319 -4.52 -20.11 -0.54
CA GLU A 319 -3.66 -20.61 0.54
C GLU A 319 -3.62 -22.14 0.53
N GLY A 320 -4.73 -22.79 0.19
CA GLY A 320 -4.77 -24.25 0.12
C GLY A 320 -6.17 -24.80 -0.07
N ILE A 321 -6.36 -26.05 0.38
CA ILE A 321 -7.62 -26.76 0.32
C ILE A 321 -8.00 -27.30 1.69
N VAL A 322 -9.30 -27.32 1.98
CA VAL A 322 -9.80 -28.10 3.11
C VAL A 322 -9.68 -29.59 2.76
N PRO A 323 -9.11 -30.44 3.64
CA PRO A 323 -8.97 -31.86 3.37
C PRO A 323 -10.27 -32.51 2.93
N THR A 324 -10.20 -33.40 1.93
CA THR A 324 -11.38 -34.10 1.38
C THR A 324 -12.06 -35.03 2.39
N HIS A 325 -11.34 -35.40 3.46
CA HIS A 325 -11.81 -36.24 4.56
C HIS A 325 -12.10 -35.43 5.83
N HIS A 326 -12.27 -34.10 5.72
CA HIS A 326 -12.60 -33.24 6.85
C HIS A 326 -13.91 -33.65 7.53
N GLU A 327 -13.97 -33.55 8.87
CA GLU A 327 -15.12 -33.99 9.67
C GLU A 327 -16.43 -33.32 9.23
N SER A 328 -16.38 -32.02 8.95
CA SER A 328 -17.45 -31.31 8.28
C SER A 328 -17.41 -31.55 6.77
N ARG A 329 -18.40 -32.31 6.26
CA ARG A 329 -18.58 -32.59 4.84
C ARG A 329 -18.90 -31.35 3.99
N GLU A 330 -19.42 -30.30 4.61
CA GLU A 330 -19.72 -29.05 3.91
C GLU A 330 -18.44 -28.30 3.54
N LEU A 331 -17.41 -28.40 4.39
CA LEU A 331 -16.10 -27.77 4.21
C LEU A 331 -15.15 -28.62 3.36
N ALA A 332 -15.31 -29.95 3.40
CA ALA A 332 -14.39 -30.88 2.75
C ALA A 332 -14.19 -30.57 1.25
N GLY A 333 -12.92 -30.40 0.85
CA GLY A 333 -12.53 -30.12 -0.54
C GLY A 333 -12.77 -28.70 -1.02
N LEU A 334 -13.23 -27.77 -0.16
CA LEU A 334 -13.33 -26.36 -0.54
C LEU A 334 -11.94 -25.74 -0.71
N ALA A 335 -11.79 -24.91 -1.73
CA ALA A 335 -10.63 -24.05 -1.91
C ALA A 335 -10.64 -22.96 -0.82
N SER A 336 -9.52 -22.77 -0.12
CA SER A 336 -9.33 -21.71 0.85
C SER A 336 -8.37 -20.65 0.32
N PHE A 337 -8.77 -19.38 0.37
CA PHE A 337 -7.96 -18.28 -0.12
C PHE A 337 -8.05 -17.05 0.78
N ILE A 338 -6.96 -16.30 0.80
CA ILE A 338 -6.81 -15.02 1.51
C ILE A 338 -7.54 -13.95 0.69
N PRO A 339 -8.55 -13.26 1.24
CA PRO A 339 -9.34 -12.30 0.49
C PRO A 339 -8.56 -11.03 0.14
N SER A 340 -8.99 -10.33 -0.91
CA SER A 340 -8.27 -9.19 -1.49
C SER A 340 -7.97 -8.07 -0.49
N TYR A 341 -8.85 -7.77 0.47
CA TYR A 341 -8.56 -6.76 1.50
C TYR A 341 -7.40 -7.15 2.42
N ARG A 342 -7.25 -8.45 2.76
CA ARG A 342 -6.09 -8.94 3.51
C ARG A 342 -4.82 -8.91 2.66
N VAL A 343 -4.93 -9.24 1.38
CA VAL A 343 -3.82 -9.09 0.42
C VAL A 343 -3.40 -7.62 0.32
N ARG A 344 -4.36 -6.69 0.31
CA ARG A 344 -4.11 -5.24 0.28
C ARG A 344 -3.44 -4.73 1.55
N GLU A 345 -3.92 -5.12 2.73
CA GLU A 345 -3.24 -4.81 4.01
C GLU A 345 -1.79 -5.26 3.99
N PHE A 346 -1.52 -6.46 3.47
CA PHE A 346 -0.16 -6.98 3.34
C PHE A 346 0.69 -6.19 2.34
N VAL A 347 0.15 -5.88 1.17
CA VAL A 347 0.83 -5.07 0.16
C VAL A 347 1.14 -3.67 0.72
N ASP A 348 0.21 -3.05 1.43
CA ASP A 348 0.44 -1.77 2.12
C ASP A 348 1.58 -1.87 3.14
N PHE A 349 1.63 -2.95 3.91
CA PHE A 349 2.74 -3.20 4.83
C PHE A 349 4.08 -3.37 4.10
N ALA A 350 4.12 -4.17 3.05
CA ALA A 350 5.33 -4.42 2.26
C ALA A 350 5.83 -3.12 1.60
N GLU A 351 4.93 -2.37 0.97
CA GLU A 351 5.22 -1.08 0.36
C GLU A 351 5.70 -0.03 1.37
N ARG A 352 5.11 0.01 2.57
CA ARG A 352 5.56 0.90 3.66
C ARG A 352 7.00 0.62 4.07
N ILE A 353 7.36 -0.65 4.24
CA ILE A 353 8.74 -1.07 4.56
C ILE A 353 9.68 -0.66 3.43
N MET A 354 9.30 -0.91 2.18
CA MET A 354 10.12 -0.52 1.03
C MET A 354 10.34 0.98 1.00
N LEU A 355 9.28 1.77 1.18
CA LEU A 355 9.36 3.23 1.20
C LEU A 355 10.33 3.70 2.30
N GLU A 356 10.22 3.15 3.51
CA GLU A 356 11.11 3.49 4.64
C GLU A 356 12.60 3.27 4.32
N GLN A 357 12.92 2.28 3.47
CA GLN A 357 14.30 2.02 3.03
C GLN A 357 14.76 2.91 1.87
N ILE A 358 13.83 3.46 1.07
CA ILE A 358 14.15 4.23 -0.13
C ILE A 358 14.31 5.73 0.18
N ILE A 359 13.47 6.29 1.05
CA ILE A 359 13.45 7.73 1.33
C ILE A 359 14.07 8.09 2.69
N ASP A 360 14.41 9.36 2.87
CA ASP A 360 14.95 9.87 4.14
C ASP A 360 13.95 9.71 5.30
N LYS A 361 14.45 9.47 6.52
CA LYS A 361 13.61 9.22 7.71
C LYS A 361 12.67 10.38 8.05
N ASP A 362 13.11 11.62 7.88
CA ASP A 362 12.28 12.79 8.18
C ASP A 362 11.19 12.97 7.11
N LEU A 363 11.50 12.65 5.85
CA LEU A 363 10.50 12.62 4.79
C LEU A 363 9.49 11.49 5.00
N PHE A 364 9.96 10.29 5.40
CA PHE A 364 9.09 9.17 5.72
C PHE A 364 8.12 9.49 6.84
N ARG A 365 8.59 10.13 7.93
CA ARG A 365 7.72 10.61 9.02
C ARG A 365 6.64 11.55 8.51
N LYS A 366 6.98 12.52 7.66
CA LYS A 366 5.98 13.42 7.05
C LYS A 366 4.96 12.67 6.21
N VAL A 367 5.38 11.64 5.46
CA VAL A 367 4.45 10.80 4.67
C VAL A 367 3.52 10.01 5.59
N VAL A 368 4.04 9.42 6.67
CA VAL A 368 3.23 8.73 7.69
C VAL A 368 2.22 9.71 8.29
N ASP A 369 2.65 10.89 8.72
CA ASP A 369 1.76 11.93 9.25
C ASP A 369 0.67 12.33 8.24
N LEU A 370 1.00 12.43 6.96
CA LEU A 370 0.04 12.75 5.90
C LEU A 370 -0.98 11.63 5.67
N LYS A 371 -0.58 10.36 5.75
CA LYS A 371 -1.52 9.23 5.63
C LYS A 371 -2.38 9.04 6.88
N GLU A 372 -1.82 9.27 8.08
CA GLU A 372 -2.52 9.10 9.35
C GLU A 372 -3.43 10.27 9.72
N LYS A 373 -3.16 11.47 9.20
CA LYS A 373 -4.10 12.59 9.20
C LYS A 373 -5.29 12.25 8.30
N LYS A 374 -6.17 11.37 8.77
CA LYS A 374 -7.56 11.27 8.27
C LYS A 374 -8.09 12.70 8.25
N ASP A 375 -8.69 13.12 7.13
CA ASP A 375 -9.26 14.46 6.97
C ASP A 375 -10.20 14.77 8.14
N ARG A 376 -9.67 15.42 9.18
CA ARG A 376 -10.47 16.08 10.22
C ARG A 376 -11.11 17.36 9.67
N ARG A 377 -10.87 17.69 8.39
CA ARG A 377 -11.36 18.89 7.70
C ARG A 377 -12.74 18.76 7.05
N GLY A 378 -13.42 17.62 7.12
CA GLY A 378 -14.87 17.56 6.91
C GLY A 378 -15.56 17.71 8.26
N THR A 379 -16.06 18.88 8.66
CA THR A 379 -17.33 19.48 8.17
C THR A 379 -17.39 21.02 8.22
N THR A 380 -16.28 21.78 8.23
CA THR A 380 -16.36 23.25 8.35
C THR A 380 -16.79 23.99 7.07
N TYR A 381 -16.86 23.31 5.93
CA TYR A 381 -17.70 23.77 4.80
C TYR A 381 -18.92 22.88 4.75
N GLY A 382 -20.02 23.37 5.32
CA GLY A 382 -21.30 22.68 5.31
C GLY A 382 -21.74 22.41 3.87
N THR A 383 -21.60 21.16 3.42
CA THR A 383 -22.44 20.62 2.36
C THR A 383 -23.84 20.51 2.93
N GLY A 384 -24.60 21.61 2.83
CA GLY A 384 -26.02 21.62 3.11
C GLY A 384 -26.69 20.53 2.28
N ARG A 385 -27.56 19.74 2.93
CA ARG A 385 -28.17 18.52 2.36
C ARG A 385 -29.05 18.78 1.12
N ASN A 386 -29.20 20.02 0.67
CA ASN A 386 -30.08 20.44 -0.43
C ASN A 386 -29.47 21.44 -1.43
N GLY A 387 -28.15 21.58 -1.55
CA GLY A 387 -27.55 22.24 -2.73
C GLY A 387 -28.04 23.66 -3.07
N GLU A 388 -28.47 24.46 -2.09
CA GLU A 388 -28.75 25.89 -2.29
C GLU A 388 -27.65 26.72 -1.63
N VAL A 389 -27.06 27.60 -2.43
CA VAL A 389 -26.07 28.59 -2.03
C VAL A 389 -26.79 29.65 -1.19
N HIS A 390 -26.47 29.75 0.10
CA HIS A 390 -27.01 30.82 0.95
C HIS A 390 -26.44 32.18 0.51
N GLU A 391 -27.25 32.97 -0.19
CA GLU A 391 -27.07 34.43 -0.21
C GLU A 391 -27.37 34.94 1.19
N LEU A 392 -26.38 35.60 1.81
CA LEU A 392 -26.54 36.30 3.09
C LEU A 392 -27.45 37.50 2.87
N ASN A 393 -28.72 37.33 3.21
CA ASN A 393 -29.67 38.43 3.28
C ASN A 393 -29.65 38.99 4.71
N VAL A 394 -29.03 40.16 4.85
CA VAL A 394 -29.06 40.96 6.08
C VAL A 394 -30.36 41.74 6.08
N ASN A 395 -31.40 41.25 6.76
CA ASN A 395 -32.34 42.10 7.50
C ASN A 395 -33.42 41.33 8.26
N ASP A 396 -33.83 42.00 9.34
CA ASP A 396 -35.06 41.87 10.14
C ASP A 396 -35.02 40.89 11.33
N ASN A 397 -34.82 41.37 12.56
CA ASN A 397 -35.74 42.06 13.49
C ASN A 397 -36.78 41.15 14.18
N TYR A 398 -36.63 41.07 15.51
CA TYR A 398 -37.65 41.09 16.57
C TYR A 398 -38.88 40.15 16.45
N ALA A 399 -39.02 39.20 17.39
CA ALA A 399 -39.91 39.33 18.56
C ALA A 399 -40.41 37.97 19.13
N SER A 400 -40.75 38.04 20.42
CA SER A 400 -41.51 37.12 21.31
C SER A 400 -40.80 35.83 21.77
N ILE A 401 -40.45 35.66 23.06
CA ILE A 401 -41.17 35.76 24.36
C ILE A 401 -41.93 34.47 24.71
N ASP A 402 -41.81 34.12 26.00
CA ASP A 402 -42.51 33.12 26.83
C ASP A 402 -41.87 31.73 26.93
N ASP A 403 -41.84 31.08 28.08
CA ASP A 403 -41.75 31.41 29.52
C ASP A 403 -41.69 30.03 30.22
N ASP A 404 -41.51 30.02 31.55
CA ASP A 404 -41.73 28.91 32.48
C ASP A 404 -40.56 27.93 32.71
N GLU A 405 -40.19 27.53 33.94
CA GLU A 405 -40.30 28.05 35.31
C GLU A 405 -39.47 27.04 36.17
N ASP A 406 -39.25 27.37 37.45
CA ASP A 406 -38.78 26.52 38.56
C ASP A 406 -37.25 26.36 38.73
N GLU A 407 -36.57 27.26 39.45
CA GLU A 407 -36.45 27.36 40.93
C GLU A 407 -36.03 26.05 41.64
N ASP A 408 -34.78 26.02 42.13
CA ASP A 408 -34.52 25.69 43.53
C ASP A 408 -33.18 26.28 44.02
N LYS A 409 -33.27 27.05 45.10
CA LYS A 409 -32.21 27.83 45.76
C LYS A 409 -31.50 27.02 46.85
N LEU A 410 -30.24 27.38 47.15
CA LEU A 410 -29.64 27.72 48.46
C LEU A 410 -28.12 27.36 48.51
N PRO A 411 -27.29 28.01 49.37
CA PRO A 411 -27.05 29.45 49.52
C PRO A 411 -25.54 29.81 49.42
N ASP A 412 -25.30 31.11 49.38
CA ASP A 412 -24.03 31.84 49.26
C ASP A 412 -22.89 31.38 50.18
N ASP A 413 -21.69 31.27 49.60
CA ASP A 413 -20.46 31.67 50.29
C ASP A 413 -19.71 32.70 49.43
N LEU A 414 -19.82 33.95 49.88
CA LEU A 414 -19.21 35.15 49.32
C LEU A 414 -17.79 35.27 49.86
N THR A 415 -16.79 34.85 49.09
CA THR A 415 -15.45 35.49 49.06
C THR A 415 -14.56 34.83 48.01
N LEU A 416 -14.59 35.36 46.78
CA LEU A 416 -13.47 35.50 45.81
C LEU A 416 -14.05 35.72 44.40
N GLN A 417 -14.57 36.92 44.15
CA GLN A 417 -14.78 37.43 42.80
C GLN A 417 -14.04 38.76 42.68
N ALA A 418 -12.94 38.73 41.93
CA ALA A 418 -12.43 39.88 41.20
C ALA A 418 -12.19 39.42 39.76
N SER A 419 -13.22 39.64 38.94
CA SER A 419 -13.14 40.08 37.54
C SER A 419 -12.28 39.27 36.55
N ILE A 420 -12.91 38.29 35.90
CA ILE A 420 -12.68 37.98 34.48
C ILE A 420 -14.06 37.90 33.82
N GLU A 421 -14.55 39.04 33.35
CA GLU A 421 -15.66 39.13 32.40
C GLU A 421 -15.07 39.59 31.07
N GLY A 422 -15.23 38.76 30.04
CA GLY A 422 -14.72 38.95 28.69
C GLY A 422 -15.30 37.94 27.71
N THR A 423 -16.63 37.83 27.71
CA THR A 423 -17.53 37.58 26.57
C THR A 423 -17.10 36.62 25.44
N SER A 424 -17.60 35.38 25.49
CA SER A 424 -18.46 34.79 24.44
C SER A 424 -19.04 33.45 24.91
N GLU A 425 -20.33 33.42 25.27
CA GLU A 425 -21.08 32.21 25.65
C GLU A 425 -21.70 31.51 24.43
N GLU A 426 -20.86 31.06 23.50
CA GLU A 426 -21.24 30.01 22.53
C GLU A 426 -20.26 28.84 22.70
N SER A 427 -20.63 27.94 23.61
CA SER A 427 -19.81 26.79 24.00
C SER A 427 -19.85 25.67 22.96
N ASP A 428 -18.92 25.73 22.01
CA ASP A 428 -18.51 24.58 21.18
C ASP A 428 -17.03 24.18 21.41
N THR A 429 -16.46 24.57 22.56
CA THR A 429 -15.07 24.30 22.96
C THR A 429 -14.79 23.19 24.01
N PRO A 430 -15.64 22.18 24.30
CA PRO A 430 -15.26 21.12 25.26
C PRO A 430 -14.00 20.32 24.88
N ARG A 431 -13.61 20.31 23.60
CA ARG A 431 -12.50 19.49 23.08
C ARG A 431 -11.13 20.18 23.14
N ILE A 432 -11.09 21.50 22.94
CA ILE A 432 -9.83 22.27 23.00
C ILE A 432 -9.30 22.30 24.43
N ASP A 433 -10.21 22.40 25.41
CA ASP A 433 -9.85 22.36 26.82
C ASP A 433 -9.24 21.01 27.24
N ARG A 434 -9.70 19.90 26.63
CA ARG A 434 -9.16 18.57 26.92
C ARG A 434 -7.74 18.39 26.40
N GLU A 435 -7.47 18.77 25.15
CA GLU A 435 -6.11 18.66 24.58
C GLU A 435 -5.12 19.57 25.31
N TYR A 436 -5.56 20.78 25.69
CA TYR A 436 -4.77 21.69 26.52
C TYR A 436 -4.46 21.10 27.91
N GLN A 437 -5.44 20.47 28.55
CA GLN A 437 -5.25 19.78 29.83
C GLN A 437 -4.29 18.59 29.72
N GLU A 438 -4.36 17.81 28.63
CA GLU A 438 -3.44 16.69 28.37
C GLU A 438 -1.99 17.18 28.16
N ILE A 439 -1.80 18.30 27.46
CA ILE A 439 -0.48 18.92 27.27
C ILE A 439 0.09 19.45 28.60
N ILE A 440 -0.73 20.13 29.42
CA ILE A 440 -0.29 20.60 30.75
C ILE A 440 0.06 19.42 31.65
N ALA A 441 -0.72 18.34 31.62
CA ALA A 441 -0.43 17.13 32.39
C ALA A 441 0.91 16.51 31.98
N SER A 442 1.19 16.42 30.68
CA SER A 442 2.48 15.95 30.15
C SER A 442 3.65 16.85 30.53
N LEU A 443 3.47 18.18 30.49
CA LEU A 443 4.49 19.14 30.93
C LEU A 443 4.83 18.97 32.41
N ARG A 444 3.81 18.81 33.27
CA ARG A 444 3.96 18.59 34.71
C ARG A 444 4.60 17.25 35.06
N GLU A 445 4.52 16.25 34.19
CA GLU A 445 5.20 14.97 34.37
C GLU A 445 6.72 15.08 34.16
N HIS A 446 7.17 15.99 33.27
CA HIS A 446 8.56 16.05 32.82
C HIS A 446 9.34 17.27 33.33
N HIS A 447 8.68 18.25 33.94
CA HIS A 447 9.28 19.53 34.35
C HIS A 447 8.85 19.91 35.77
N THR A 448 9.69 20.70 36.44
CA THR A 448 9.35 21.29 37.74
C THR A 448 8.20 22.31 37.59
N PRO A 449 7.40 22.57 38.65
CA PRO A 449 6.33 23.56 38.60
C PRO A 449 6.80 24.93 38.11
N GLU A 450 7.99 25.37 38.54
CA GLU A 450 8.58 26.63 38.14
C GLU A 450 8.95 26.66 36.64
N GLU A 451 9.42 25.53 36.10
CA GLU A 451 9.68 25.40 34.66
C GLU A 451 8.39 25.36 33.84
N VAL A 452 7.36 24.67 34.33
CA VAL A 452 6.04 24.63 33.68
C VAL A 452 5.43 26.04 33.63
N ASP A 453 5.48 26.78 34.73
CA ASP A 453 4.96 28.16 34.80
C ASP A 453 5.74 29.09 33.86
N ALA A 454 7.07 28.93 33.76
CA ALA A 454 7.89 29.69 32.82
C ALA A 454 7.57 29.36 31.35
N ILE A 455 7.30 28.09 31.03
CA ILE A 455 6.88 27.65 29.70
C ILE A 455 5.52 28.26 29.35
N LEU A 456 4.53 28.14 30.24
CA LEU A 456 3.18 28.68 30.01
C LEU A 456 3.20 30.21 29.88
N ALA A 457 4.00 30.91 30.69
CA ALA A 457 4.16 32.37 30.58
C ALA A 457 4.81 32.79 29.25
N THR A 458 5.66 31.94 28.67
CA THR A 458 6.26 32.19 27.35
C THR A 458 5.23 31.99 26.25
N VAL A 459 4.44 30.91 26.32
CA VAL A 459 3.36 30.63 25.36
C VAL A 459 2.31 31.75 25.35
N GLU A 460 1.92 32.25 26.53
CA GLU A 460 0.93 33.33 26.61
C GLU A 460 1.48 34.63 26.00
N ARG A 461 2.77 34.93 26.19
CA ARG A 461 3.41 36.09 25.57
C ARG A 461 3.45 35.97 24.03
N GLU A 462 3.76 34.78 23.51
CA GLU A 462 3.71 34.53 22.07
C GLU A 462 2.29 34.71 21.54
N ARG A 463 1.28 34.21 22.26
CA ARG A 463 -0.13 34.35 21.89
C ARG A 463 -0.55 35.82 21.83
N GLU A 464 -0.24 36.61 22.86
CA GLU A 464 -0.52 38.05 22.89
C GLU A 464 0.18 38.79 21.74
N GLU A 465 1.42 38.42 21.42
CA GLU A 465 2.17 39.03 20.31
C GLU A 465 1.57 38.69 18.95
N VAL A 466 1.14 37.44 18.74
CA VAL A 466 0.43 37.02 17.51
C VAL A 466 -0.87 37.81 17.35
N ILE A 467 -1.68 37.92 18.41
CA ILE A 467 -2.94 38.69 18.39
C ILE A 467 -2.66 40.15 18.03
N LYS A 468 -1.65 40.76 18.66
CA LYS A 468 -1.28 42.15 18.42
C LYS A 468 -0.83 42.41 16.98
N ILE A 469 -0.04 41.50 16.39
CA ILE A 469 0.41 41.61 14.99
C ILE A 469 -0.78 41.42 14.04
N MET A 470 -1.63 40.41 14.32
CA MET A 470 -2.86 40.15 13.57
C MET A 470 -3.80 41.38 13.56
N GLU A 471 -3.96 42.06 14.69
CA GLU A 471 -4.81 43.25 14.81
C GLU A 471 -4.20 44.50 14.15
N THR A 472 -2.88 44.66 14.21
CA THR A 472 -2.21 45.88 13.73
C THR A 472 -1.89 45.83 12.24
N ASP A 473 -1.29 44.72 11.79
CA ASP A 473 -0.69 44.60 10.47
C ASP A 473 -1.53 43.71 9.53
N GLY A 474 -2.40 42.87 10.10
CA GLY A 474 -3.08 41.80 9.36
C GLY A 474 -2.08 40.78 8.81
N GLY A 475 -2.58 39.76 8.10
CA GLY A 475 -1.74 38.73 7.49
C GLY A 475 -2.34 37.34 7.60
N ASP A 476 -1.62 36.37 7.06
CA ASP A 476 -1.94 34.95 7.27
C ASP A 476 -1.51 34.53 8.68
N MET A 477 -2.40 33.82 9.40
CA MET A 477 -2.18 33.43 10.79
C MET A 477 -0.94 32.54 10.94
N ASP A 478 -0.69 31.63 9.98
CA ASP A 478 0.44 30.71 10.07
C ASP A 478 1.77 31.45 9.88
N ASP A 479 1.81 32.43 8.97
CA ASP A 479 2.99 33.27 8.74
C ASP A 479 3.32 34.15 9.96
N VAL A 480 2.30 34.70 10.63
CA VAL A 480 2.47 35.50 11.86
C VAL A 480 2.97 34.62 13.00
N ILE A 481 2.39 33.42 13.18
CA ILE A 481 2.85 32.47 14.20
C ILE A 481 4.31 32.06 13.95
N GLU A 482 4.70 31.79 12.71
CA GLU A 482 6.07 31.43 12.37
C GLU A 482 7.04 32.59 12.65
N ALA A 483 6.66 33.82 12.32
CA ALA A 483 7.46 35.00 12.58
C ALA A 483 7.69 35.25 14.09
N VAL A 484 6.64 35.12 14.91
CA VAL A 484 6.74 35.25 16.38
C VAL A 484 7.62 34.15 16.96
N ARG A 485 7.40 32.89 16.58
CA ARG A 485 8.23 31.77 17.05
C ARG A 485 9.70 31.94 16.70
N ARG A 486 10.00 32.35 15.47
CA ARG A 486 11.38 32.63 15.04
C ARG A 486 12.03 33.68 15.94
N LYS A 487 11.31 34.76 16.24
CA LYS A 487 11.78 35.82 17.14
C LYS A 487 12.05 35.30 18.56
N THR A 488 11.16 34.48 19.11
CA THR A 488 11.36 33.85 20.43
C THR A 488 12.60 32.95 20.45
N TYR A 489 12.82 32.16 19.40
CA TYR A 489 14.02 31.30 19.31
C TYR A 489 15.31 32.11 19.19
N GLU A 490 15.30 33.22 18.45
CA GLU A 490 16.44 34.13 18.37
C GLU A 490 16.76 34.76 19.74
N GLU A 491 15.74 35.18 20.48
CA GLU A 491 15.91 35.72 21.83
C GLU A 491 16.42 34.67 22.82
N LYS A 492 15.86 33.45 22.78
CA LYS A 492 16.36 32.31 23.57
C LYS A 492 17.84 32.05 23.30
N ASN A 493 18.23 31.98 22.04
CA ASN A 493 19.62 31.75 21.65
C ASN A 493 20.54 32.89 22.12
N ARG A 494 20.06 34.14 22.07
CA ARG A 494 20.80 35.29 22.58
C ARG A 494 21.05 35.18 24.09
N ILE A 495 20.01 34.84 24.86
CA ILE A 495 20.11 34.65 26.32
C ILE A 495 21.07 33.48 26.64
N PHE A 496 20.98 32.38 25.89
CA PHE A 496 21.83 31.22 26.12
C PHE A 496 23.32 31.52 25.89
N GLU A 497 23.65 32.29 24.85
CA GLU A 497 25.03 32.72 24.60
C GLU A 497 25.52 33.73 25.65
N GLU A 498 24.64 34.57 26.19
CA GLU A 498 24.96 35.49 27.28
C GLU A 498 25.28 34.73 28.59
N ILE A 499 24.45 33.75 28.96
CA ILE A 499 24.68 32.87 30.12
C ILE A 499 25.99 32.11 29.96
N LYS A 500 26.24 31.53 28.79
CA LYS A 500 27.47 30.78 28.49
C LYS A 500 28.71 31.65 28.64
N LYS A 501 28.63 32.91 28.20
CA LYS A 501 29.71 33.89 28.34
C LYS A 501 29.94 34.28 29.80
N GLU A 502 28.89 34.45 30.59
CA GLU A 502 29.01 34.71 32.03
C GLU A 502 29.62 33.52 32.79
N MET A 503 29.21 32.29 32.48
CA MET A 503 29.78 31.08 33.08
C MET A 503 31.28 30.92 32.76
N MET A 504 31.69 31.20 31.52
CA MET A 504 33.12 31.20 31.14
C MET A 504 33.92 32.28 31.88
N ASN A 505 33.33 33.45 32.15
CA ASN A 505 33.98 34.50 32.92
C ASN A 505 34.10 34.13 34.41
N GLN A 506 33.09 33.47 35.00
CA GLN A 506 33.15 32.98 36.38
C GLN A 506 34.20 31.86 36.56
N GLN A 507 34.33 30.95 35.60
CA GLN A 507 35.40 29.94 35.62
C GLN A 507 36.80 30.56 35.58
N LYS A 508 37.01 31.60 34.76
CA LYS A 508 38.30 32.33 34.71
C LYS A 508 38.63 33.05 36.02
N ILE A 509 37.63 33.54 36.75
CA ILE A 509 37.82 34.19 38.06
C ILE A 509 38.17 33.13 39.13
N ALA A 510 37.51 31.97 39.12
CA ALA A 510 37.80 30.87 40.04
C ALA A 510 39.21 30.26 39.84
N GLU A 511 39.70 30.18 38.60
CA GLU A 511 41.07 29.71 38.31
C GLU A 511 42.13 30.77 38.65
N GLY A 512 41.79 32.07 38.61
CA GLY A 512 42.68 33.17 39.00
C GLY A 512 42.96 33.25 40.51
N ASP A 513 41.98 32.93 41.35
CA ASP A 513 42.12 33.02 42.82
C ASP A 513 42.94 31.86 43.44
N ILE A 514 43.12 30.74 42.74
CA ILE A 514 43.88 29.58 43.26
C ILE A 514 45.40 29.78 43.13
N MET A 515 45.89 30.67 42.26
CA MET A 515 47.34 30.93 42.11
C MET A 515 47.91 31.97 43.10
N SER A 516 47.09 32.60 43.96
CA SER A 516 47.54 33.68 44.86
C SER A 516 47.91 33.25 46.30
N SER A 517 47.68 31.98 46.70
CA SER A 517 47.84 31.56 48.12
C SER A 517 49.10 30.74 48.44
N LYS A 518 50.08 30.66 47.53
CA LYS A 518 51.30 29.83 47.71
C LYS A 518 52.58 30.64 47.89
N ASP A 519 52.54 31.69 48.71
CA ASP A 519 53.74 32.28 49.31
C ASP A 519 53.56 32.42 50.82
N GLY A 520 54.32 31.64 51.58
CA GLY A 520 54.52 31.86 53.01
C GLY A 520 54.51 30.60 53.87
N LYS A 521 55.67 29.95 53.97
CA LYS A 521 56.31 29.61 55.27
C LYS A 521 57.64 28.87 55.07
N THR A 522 58.72 29.64 55.20
CA THR A 522 60.01 29.20 55.71
C THR A 522 60.04 29.47 57.21
N SER A 523 60.22 28.41 58.03
CA SER A 523 60.87 28.40 59.35
C SER A 523 61.00 26.95 59.81
#